data_AF-A0A958SYS6-F1
#
_entry.id   AF-A0A958SYS6-F1
#
_cell.length_a   1.000
_cell.length_b   1.000
_cell.length_c   1.000
_cell.angle_alpha   90.00
_cell.angle_beta   90.00
_cell.angle_gamma   90.00
#
_symmetry.space_group_name_H-M   'P 1'
#
loop_
_entity.id
_entity.type
_entity.pdbx_description
1 polymer ?
#
loop_
_entity_poly.entity_id
_entity_poly.type
_entity_poly.pdbx_seq_one_letter_code
_entity_poly.pdbx_strand_id
1 'polypeptide(L)'
;MAKNWEDLSDEQKAVESKAMEVYAGMVSNMDYNLGRVINFLKDIDEYDNTIIIFLSDNGSNPYYNDNYPGNKGSAFMAQFDNSAENIGHPMSHYAYGLGWGSACAGPLDLFKTVVGEGGIRVPLIITAPGIEKGRQSDAFAYATDIMPTLLEYANLEHPTNYNGKEVAPMRGK
;
A
#
# COMPACT_ATOMS: atom_id res chain seq x y z
N MET A 1 -1.48 19.05 13.19
CA MET A 1 -1.84 19.41 11.80
C MET A 1 -0.56 19.56 11.01
N ALA A 2 -0.56 19.19 9.72
CA ALA A 2 0.58 19.44 8.85
C ALA A 2 0.80 20.95 8.73
N LYS A 3 2.05 21.38 8.56
CA LYS A 3 2.35 22.78 8.20
C LYS A 3 1.91 23.01 6.75
N ASN A 4 1.47 24.22 6.43
CA ASN A 4 1.22 24.56 5.03
C ASN A 4 2.54 24.59 4.27
N TRP A 5 2.50 24.23 2.99
CA TRP A 5 3.67 24.25 2.12
C TRP A 5 4.35 25.63 2.10
N GLU A 6 3.56 26.70 2.03
CA GLU A 6 4.06 28.08 2.00
C GLU A 6 4.79 28.51 3.27
N ASP A 7 4.52 27.84 4.40
CA ASP A 7 5.15 28.13 5.70
C ASP A 7 6.48 27.38 5.92
N LEU A 8 6.88 26.52 4.97
CA LEU A 8 8.13 25.78 5.03
C LEU A 8 9.31 26.62 4.51
N SER A 9 10.48 26.50 5.16
CA SER A 9 11.73 27.02 4.62
C SER A 9 12.11 26.30 3.32
N ASP A 10 12.98 26.89 2.52
CA ASP A 10 13.47 26.26 1.27
C ASP A 10 14.14 24.91 1.54
N GLU A 11 14.89 24.79 2.64
CA GLU A 11 15.50 23.53 3.08
C GLU A 11 14.44 22.47 3.43
N GLN A 12 13.38 22.87 4.15
CA GLN A 12 12.26 21.96 4.46
C GLN A 12 11.55 21.53 3.19
N LYS A 13 11.26 22.45 2.27
CA LYS A 13 10.65 22.13 0.98
C LYS A 13 11.51 21.14 0.19
N ALA A 14 12.83 21.33 0.16
CA ALA A 14 13.74 20.41 -0.52
C ALA A 14 13.67 18.99 0.07
N VAL A 15 13.67 18.85 1.39
CA VAL A 15 13.54 17.55 2.07
C VAL A 15 12.18 16.91 1.79
N GLU A 16 11.08 17.65 1.92
CA GLU A 16 9.73 17.13 1.68
C GLU A 16 9.51 16.73 0.21
N SER A 17 10.00 17.53 -0.75
CA SER A 17 9.98 17.18 -2.17
C SER A 17 10.77 15.92 -2.44
N LYS A 18 12.01 15.82 -1.93
CA LYS A 18 12.84 14.64 -2.10
C LYS A 18 12.18 13.39 -1.55
N ALA A 19 11.57 13.48 -0.36
CA ALA A 19 10.88 12.35 0.25
C ALA A 19 9.74 11.82 -0.65
N MET A 20 8.98 12.72 -1.27
CA MET A 20 7.91 12.34 -2.20
C MET A 20 8.43 11.83 -3.55
N GLU A 21 9.52 12.39 -4.07
CA GLU A 21 10.20 11.88 -5.27
C GLU A 21 10.69 10.45 -5.07
N VAL A 22 11.32 10.17 -3.93
CA VAL A 22 11.77 8.81 -3.57
C VAL A 22 10.58 7.88 -3.44
N TYR A 23 9.50 8.30 -2.75
CA TYR A 23 8.27 7.50 -2.66
C TYR A 23 7.69 7.18 -4.04
N ALA A 24 7.61 8.16 -4.94
CA ALA A 24 7.17 7.95 -6.32
C ALA A 24 8.10 6.98 -7.07
N GLY A 25 9.42 7.09 -6.85
CA GLY A 25 10.40 6.13 -7.38
C GLY A 25 10.19 4.71 -6.86
N MET A 26 9.84 4.55 -5.58
CA MET A 26 9.51 3.23 -4.99
C MET A 26 8.27 2.62 -5.66
N VAL A 27 7.21 3.41 -5.84
CA VAL A 27 5.97 2.98 -6.51
C VAL A 27 6.24 2.62 -7.97
N SER A 28 7.03 3.44 -8.69
CA SER A 28 7.41 3.16 -10.08
C SER A 28 8.25 1.88 -10.20
N ASN A 29 9.18 1.64 -9.28
CA ASN A 29 9.97 0.41 -9.27
C ASN A 29 9.12 -0.83 -8.92
N MET A 30 8.12 -0.69 -8.03
CA MET A 30 7.15 -1.75 -7.76
C MET A 30 6.37 -2.10 -9.03
N ASP A 31 5.79 -1.10 -9.70
CA ASP A 31 5.03 -1.27 -10.95
C ASP A 31 5.88 -1.94 -12.05
N TYR A 32 7.13 -1.49 -12.22
CA TYR A 32 8.07 -2.10 -13.15
C TYR A 32 8.27 -3.61 -12.88
N ASN A 33 8.43 -3.99 -11.61
CA ASN A 33 8.63 -5.40 -11.25
C ASN A 33 7.34 -6.23 -11.34
N LEU A 34 6.18 -5.65 -11.06
CA LEU A 34 4.89 -6.28 -11.34
C LEU A 34 4.73 -6.54 -12.84
N GLY A 35 5.07 -5.56 -13.68
CA GLY A 35 5.06 -5.68 -15.13
C GLY A 35 5.89 -6.87 -15.64
N ARG A 36 7.04 -7.16 -15.00
CA ARG A 36 7.86 -8.34 -15.35
C ARG A 36 7.13 -9.66 -15.09
N VAL A 37 6.44 -9.79 -13.94
CA VAL A 37 5.65 -10.98 -13.62
C VAL A 37 4.48 -11.13 -14.59
N ILE A 38 3.78 -10.03 -14.87
CA ILE A 38 2.66 -10.01 -15.82
C ILE A 38 3.10 -10.39 -17.23
N ASN A 39 4.24 -9.86 -17.69
CA ASN A 39 4.78 -10.21 -19.00
C ASN A 39 5.18 -11.68 -19.06
N PHE A 40 5.81 -12.21 -18.01
CA PHE A 40 6.11 -13.63 -17.94
C PHE A 40 4.84 -14.50 -18.03
N LEU A 41 3.77 -14.15 -17.32
CA LEU A 41 2.48 -14.87 -17.43
C LEU A 41 1.92 -14.85 -18.86
N LYS A 42 2.11 -13.75 -19.61
CA LYS A 42 1.72 -13.66 -21.02
C LYS A 42 2.60 -14.54 -21.91
N ASP A 43 3.91 -14.55 -21.67
CA ASP A 43 4.88 -15.31 -22.46
C ASP A 43 4.64 -16.84 -22.36
N ILE A 44 4.06 -17.29 -21.25
CA ILE A 44 3.71 -18.71 -21.03
C ILE A 44 2.22 -19.01 -21.27
N ASP A 45 1.47 -18.08 -21.86
CA ASP A 45 0.02 -18.20 -22.15
C ASP A 45 -0.88 -18.43 -20.92
N GLU A 46 -0.44 -18.08 -19.70
CA GLU A 46 -1.22 -18.24 -18.46
C GLU A 46 -1.92 -16.95 -18.02
N TYR A 47 -1.61 -15.80 -18.63
CA TYR A 47 -2.16 -14.50 -18.21
C TYR A 47 -3.69 -14.47 -18.21
N ASP A 48 -4.34 -14.94 -19.28
CA ASP A 48 -5.80 -14.90 -19.39
C ASP A 48 -6.51 -15.95 -18.50
N ASN A 49 -5.78 -16.93 -17.97
CA ASN A 49 -6.26 -17.93 -17.01
C ASN A 49 -5.85 -17.61 -15.56
N THR A 50 -5.21 -16.45 -15.31
CA THR A 50 -4.73 -16.06 -13.98
C THR A 50 -5.65 -15.03 -13.33
N ILE A 51 -5.96 -15.24 -12.06
CA ILE A 51 -6.60 -14.23 -11.21
C ILE A 51 -5.51 -13.31 -10.66
N ILE A 52 -5.58 -12.02 -10.97
CA ILE A 52 -4.66 -11.00 -10.47
C ILE A 52 -5.47 -10.00 -9.65
N ILE A 53 -5.08 -9.85 -8.38
CA ILE A 53 -5.66 -8.90 -7.43
C ILE A 53 -4.53 -7.99 -6.96
N PHE A 54 -4.67 -6.69 -7.18
CA PHE A 54 -3.76 -5.67 -6.67
C PHE A 54 -4.50 -4.78 -5.67
N LEU A 55 -3.93 -4.60 -4.49
CA LEU A 55 -4.45 -3.72 -3.45
C LEU A 55 -3.34 -3.25 -2.50
N SER A 56 -3.56 -2.14 -1.81
CA SER A 56 -2.77 -1.76 -0.62
C SER A 56 -3.30 -2.49 0.62
N ASP A 57 -2.46 -2.69 1.64
CA ASP A 57 -2.84 -3.35 2.89
C ASP A 57 -3.55 -2.39 3.88
N ASN A 58 -3.35 -1.09 3.71
CA ASN A 58 -3.99 0.00 4.45
C ASN A 58 -3.87 1.32 3.69
N GLY A 59 -4.50 2.36 4.24
CA GLY A 59 -4.31 3.75 3.84
C GLY A 59 -2.86 4.24 3.92
N SER A 60 -2.63 5.46 3.43
CA SER A 60 -1.30 6.08 3.41
C SER A 60 -0.69 6.23 4.81
N ASN A 61 0.63 6.08 4.92
CA ASN A 61 1.31 6.36 6.18
C ASN A 61 1.31 7.88 6.47
N PRO A 62 0.98 8.36 7.68
CA PRO A 62 1.04 9.80 8.03
C PRO A 62 2.27 10.21 8.84
N TYR A 63 3.17 9.27 9.14
CA TYR A 63 4.18 9.47 10.18
C TYR A 63 5.52 9.91 9.61
N TYR A 64 6.17 10.84 10.32
CA TYR A 64 7.62 11.01 10.23
C TYR A 64 8.31 9.98 11.13
N ASN A 65 9.58 9.70 10.88
CA ASN A 65 10.32 8.70 11.65
C ASN A 65 10.34 8.98 13.16
N ASP A 66 10.42 10.24 13.55
CA ASP A 66 10.39 10.65 14.96
C ASP A 66 9.06 10.38 15.66
N ASN A 67 7.98 10.09 14.91
CA ASN A 67 6.69 9.74 15.51
C ASN A 67 6.64 8.29 15.99
N TYR A 68 7.55 7.43 15.53
CA TYR A 68 7.59 6.03 15.97
C TYR A 68 8.21 5.92 17.38
N PRO A 69 7.64 5.07 18.26
CA PRO A 69 8.15 4.89 19.62
C PRO A 69 9.64 4.54 19.64
N GLY A 70 10.41 5.32 20.39
CA GLY A 70 11.85 5.10 20.56
C GLY A 70 12.74 5.72 19.49
N ASN A 71 12.20 6.31 18.42
CA ASN A 71 13.04 6.88 17.34
C ASN A 71 13.61 8.25 17.70
N LYS A 72 12.78 9.15 18.23
CA LYS A 72 13.14 10.55 18.44
C LYS A 72 14.37 10.69 19.35
N GLY A 73 15.44 11.28 18.81
CA GLY A 73 16.69 11.52 19.52
C GLY A 73 17.48 10.26 19.89
N SER A 74 17.15 9.11 19.32
CA SER A 74 17.86 7.86 19.61
C SER A 74 19.22 7.80 18.94
N ALA A 75 20.16 7.09 19.57
CA ALA A 75 21.48 6.81 19.01
C ALA A 75 21.42 5.96 17.73
N PHE A 76 20.32 5.23 17.51
CA PHE A 76 20.07 4.51 16.27
C PHE A 76 19.74 5.49 15.14
N MET A 77 18.77 6.38 15.34
CA MET A 77 18.37 7.34 14.30
C MET A 77 19.49 8.34 13.97
N ALA A 78 20.37 8.66 14.91
CA ALA A 78 21.53 9.52 14.69
C ALA A 78 22.59 8.95 13.72
N GLN A 79 22.48 7.68 13.31
CA GLN A 79 23.40 7.03 12.37
C GLN A 79 23.05 7.30 10.90
N PHE A 80 21.88 7.86 10.61
CA PHE A 80 21.39 8.07 9.25
C PHE A 80 21.57 9.53 8.81
N ASP A 81 21.99 9.71 7.56
CA ASP A 81 22.00 11.00 6.89
C ASP A 81 20.67 11.18 6.14
N ASN A 82 19.87 12.12 6.62
CA ASN A 82 18.56 12.47 6.07
C ASN A 82 18.56 13.88 5.48
N SER A 83 19.72 14.37 5.00
CA SER A 83 19.78 15.52 4.11
C SER A 83 18.99 15.27 2.82
N ALA A 84 18.52 16.34 2.17
CA ALA A 84 17.76 16.24 0.92
C ALA A 84 18.57 15.53 -0.19
N GLU A 85 19.90 15.58 -0.12
CA GLU A 85 20.78 14.93 -1.07
C GLU A 85 20.86 13.41 -0.84
N ASN A 86 20.74 12.93 0.41
CA ASN A 86 20.92 11.53 0.76
C ASN A 86 19.61 10.73 0.93
N ILE A 87 18.47 11.38 1.14
CA ILE A 87 17.17 10.68 1.23
C ILE A 87 16.95 9.82 -0.03
N GLY A 88 16.73 8.51 0.19
CA GLY A 88 16.57 7.51 -0.88
C GLY A 88 17.84 6.72 -1.22
N HIS A 89 18.99 7.12 -0.68
CA HIS A 89 20.26 6.40 -0.81
C HIS A 89 20.53 5.51 0.42
N PRO A 90 21.49 4.57 0.35
CA PRO A 90 21.96 3.85 1.52
C PRO A 90 22.31 4.80 2.66
N MET A 91 22.09 4.36 3.91
CA MET A 91 22.27 5.18 5.11
C MET A 91 21.33 6.40 5.23
N SER A 92 20.24 6.45 4.46
CA SER A 92 19.07 7.26 4.81
C SER A 92 18.01 6.40 5.51
N HIS A 93 17.23 7.03 6.37
CA HIS A 93 16.04 6.44 6.99
C HIS A 93 15.02 7.56 7.15
N TYR A 94 14.05 7.62 6.22
CA TYR A 94 13.08 8.71 6.12
C TYR A 94 11.63 8.20 5.98
N ALA A 95 10.67 8.94 6.52
CA ALA A 95 9.24 8.74 6.29
C ALA A 95 8.61 10.11 6.00
N TYR A 96 7.91 10.21 4.88
CA TYR A 96 7.38 11.43 4.25
C TYR A 96 6.27 12.20 5.03
N GLY A 97 5.93 11.74 6.24
CA GLY A 97 5.08 12.50 7.16
C GLY A 97 3.63 12.75 6.77
N LEU A 98 3.02 13.62 7.58
CA LEU A 98 1.58 13.87 7.60
C LEU A 98 1.09 14.62 6.36
N GLY A 99 1.90 15.52 5.80
CA GLY A 99 1.51 16.30 4.61
C GLY A 99 1.26 15.39 3.42
N TRP A 100 2.26 14.59 3.03
CA TRP A 100 2.15 13.64 1.94
C TRP A 100 1.21 12.47 2.26
N GLY A 101 1.21 11.98 3.51
CA GLY A 101 0.22 11.00 3.97
C GLY A 101 -1.21 11.47 3.71
N SER A 102 -1.55 12.69 4.11
CA SER A 102 -2.86 13.28 3.85
C SER A 102 -3.14 13.52 2.36
N ALA A 103 -2.15 13.95 1.58
CA ALA A 103 -2.30 14.11 0.13
C ALA A 103 -2.64 12.78 -0.56
N CYS A 104 -2.00 11.69 -0.16
CA CYS A 104 -2.28 10.35 -0.70
C CYS A 104 -3.63 9.76 -0.24
N ALA A 105 -4.13 10.16 0.94
CA ALA A 105 -5.45 9.74 1.41
C ALA A 105 -6.59 10.57 0.81
N GLY A 106 -6.33 11.81 0.39
CA GLY A 106 -7.34 12.75 -0.09
C GLY A 106 -8.20 12.17 -1.22
N PRO A 107 -9.53 12.38 -1.22
CA PRO A 107 -10.33 13.27 -0.35
C PRO A 107 -10.85 12.61 0.95
N LEU A 108 -10.27 11.48 1.37
CA LEU A 108 -10.81 10.65 2.44
C LEU A 108 -10.39 11.13 3.83
N ASP A 109 -11.17 10.77 4.84
CA ASP A 109 -10.91 11.14 6.22
C ASP A 109 -9.77 10.31 6.83
N LEU A 110 -8.72 11.00 7.29
CA LEU A 110 -7.54 10.43 7.95
C LEU A 110 -6.70 9.50 7.05
N PHE A 111 -6.11 8.43 7.58
CA PHE A 111 -4.99 7.67 6.99
C PHE A 111 -4.70 6.38 7.78
N LYS A 112 -3.58 5.69 7.54
CA LYS A 112 -3.18 4.45 8.23
C LYS A 112 -3.36 4.52 9.75
N THR A 113 -3.72 3.37 10.36
CA THR A 113 -3.94 3.12 11.81
C THR A 113 -5.24 3.64 12.40
N VAL A 114 -6.10 4.28 11.61
CA VAL A 114 -7.43 4.72 12.06
C VAL A 114 -8.52 4.16 11.15
N VAL A 115 -9.75 4.18 11.67
CA VAL A 115 -10.94 3.59 11.01
C VAL A 115 -11.66 4.55 10.05
N GLY A 116 -11.16 5.79 9.90
CA GLY A 116 -11.64 6.70 8.88
C GLY A 116 -11.33 6.17 7.47
N GLU A 117 -12.09 6.61 6.46
CA GLU A 117 -11.99 6.09 5.09
C GLU A 117 -10.57 6.17 4.53
N GLY A 118 -9.79 7.20 4.84
CA GLY A 118 -8.41 7.32 4.39
C GLY A 118 -7.47 6.25 4.97
N GLY A 119 -7.88 5.57 6.05
CA GLY A 119 -7.15 4.47 6.66
C GLY A 119 -7.55 3.08 6.17
N ILE A 120 -8.80 2.90 5.74
CA ILE A 120 -9.38 1.58 5.42
C ILE A 120 -9.80 1.41 3.96
N ARG A 121 -10.05 2.50 3.22
CA ARG A 121 -10.37 2.45 1.80
C ARG A 121 -9.09 2.56 0.99
N VAL A 122 -8.81 1.51 0.22
CA VAL A 122 -7.58 1.36 -0.57
C VAL A 122 -7.91 1.14 -2.06
N PRO A 123 -6.98 1.42 -2.98
CA PRO A 123 -7.15 1.03 -4.37
C PRO A 123 -7.25 -0.50 -4.46
N LEU A 124 -8.18 -1.00 -5.28
CA LEU A 124 -8.36 -2.41 -5.59
C LEU A 124 -8.54 -2.55 -7.11
N ILE A 125 -7.68 -3.35 -7.74
CA ILE A 125 -7.76 -3.69 -9.17
C ILE A 125 -7.79 -5.20 -9.29
N ILE A 126 -8.74 -5.73 -10.05
CA ILE A 126 -8.91 -7.16 -10.27
C ILE A 126 -9.00 -7.43 -11.77
N THR A 127 -8.27 -8.45 -12.23
CA THR A 127 -8.53 -9.12 -13.52
C THR A 127 -8.57 -10.62 -13.29
N ALA A 128 -9.51 -11.30 -13.93
CA ALA A 128 -9.70 -12.74 -13.81
C ALA A 128 -10.43 -13.27 -15.05
N PRO A 129 -10.40 -14.60 -15.30
CA PRO A 129 -11.21 -15.22 -16.34
C PRO A 129 -12.70 -14.85 -16.19
N GLY A 130 -13.33 -14.38 -17.26
CA GLY A 130 -14.77 -14.06 -17.26
C GLY A 130 -15.15 -12.69 -16.68
N ILE A 131 -14.19 -11.89 -16.19
CA ILE A 131 -14.46 -10.51 -15.75
C ILE A 131 -14.31 -9.53 -16.93
N GLU A 132 -15.29 -8.64 -17.10
CA GLU A 132 -15.24 -7.57 -18.09
C GLU A 132 -14.12 -6.56 -17.76
N LYS A 133 -13.21 -6.32 -18.73
CA LYS A 133 -12.08 -5.38 -18.59
C LYS A 133 -12.55 -3.93 -18.72
N GLY A 134 -11.85 -2.99 -18.06
CA GLY A 134 -12.10 -1.55 -18.21
C GLY A 134 -13.34 -1.01 -17.48
N ARG A 135 -13.89 -1.78 -16.54
CA ARG A 135 -15.01 -1.38 -15.70
C ARG A 135 -14.53 -0.77 -14.38
N GLN A 136 -15.22 0.25 -13.92
CA GLN A 136 -15.15 0.76 -12.55
C GLN A 136 -16.41 0.33 -11.79
N SER A 137 -16.25 0.00 -10.51
CA SER A 137 -17.34 -0.35 -9.62
C SER A 137 -17.21 0.43 -8.32
N ASP A 138 -18.32 0.97 -7.83
CA ASP A 138 -18.45 1.58 -6.50
C ASP A 138 -19.12 0.61 -5.51
N ALA A 139 -19.22 -0.68 -5.86
CA ALA A 139 -19.74 -1.71 -4.97
C ALA A 139 -18.87 -1.81 -3.72
N PHE A 140 -19.50 -1.92 -2.56
CA PHE A 140 -18.80 -2.16 -1.31
C PHE A 140 -18.18 -3.56 -1.33
N ALA A 141 -16.89 -3.62 -0.97
CA ALA A 141 -16.13 -4.86 -0.82
C ALA A 141 -15.19 -4.71 0.37
N TYR A 142 -14.84 -5.83 0.99
CA TYR A 142 -13.92 -5.89 2.12
C TYR A 142 -12.86 -6.96 1.88
N ALA A 143 -11.69 -6.82 2.51
CA ALA A 143 -10.56 -7.73 2.28
C ALA A 143 -10.91 -9.21 2.58
N THR A 144 -11.89 -9.46 3.46
CA THR A 144 -12.36 -10.82 3.75
C THR A 144 -13.08 -11.49 2.58
N ASP A 145 -13.61 -10.73 1.62
CA ASP A 145 -14.35 -11.25 0.46
C ASP A 145 -13.42 -11.93 -0.56
N ILE A 146 -12.10 -11.66 -0.49
CA ILE A 146 -11.10 -12.23 -1.39
C ILE A 146 -11.04 -13.75 -1.27
N MET A 147 -10.95 -14.29 -0.05
CA MET A 147 -10.80 -15.74 0.14
C MET A 147 -12.00 -16.56 -0.37
N PRO A 148 -13.26 -16.26 -0.02
CA PRO A 148 -14.40 -16.98 -0.56
C PRO A 148 -14.48 -16.85 -2.10
N THR A 149 -14.19 -15.67 -2.66
CA THR A 149 -14.11 -15.49 -4.12
C THR A 149 -13.08 -16.43 -4.76
N LEU A 150 -11.87 -16.55 -4.19
CA LEU A 150 -10.83 -17.44 -4.72
C LEU A 150 -11.22 -18.92 -4.63
N LEU A 151 -11.89 -19.33 -3.55
CA LEU A 151 -12.41 -20.70 -3.41
C LEU A 151 -13.48 -21.00 -4.46
N GLU A 152 -14.37 -20.05 -4.73
CA GLU A 152 -15.40 -20.19 -5.76
C GLU A 152 -14.77 -20.36 -7.16
N TYR A 153 -13.80 -19.53 -7.52
CA TYR A 153 -13.05 -19.67 -8.78
C TYR A 153 -12.32 -21.03 -8.89
N ALA A 154 -11.81 -21.53 -7.77
CA ALA A 154 -11.13 -22.82 -7.71
C ALA A 154 -12.10 -24.02 -7.63
N ASN A 155 -13.42 -23.78 -7.53
CA ASN A 155 -14.43 -24.80 -7.24
C ASN A 155 -14.07 -25.65 -6.00
N LEU A 156 -13.67 -24.96 -4.92
CA LEU A 156 -13.29 -25.54 -3.64
C LEU A 156 -14.21 -25.07 -2.51
N GLU A 157 -14.34 -25.91 -1.49
CA GLU A 157 -15.07 -25.57 -0.26
C GLU A 157 -14.10 -25.12 0.84
N HIS A 158 -14.55 -24.23 1.72
CA HIS A 158 -13.79 -23.87 2.91
C HIS A 158 -13.77 -25.05 3.91
N PRO A 159 -12.59 -25.52 4.35
CA PRO A 159 -12.53 -26.63 5.30
C PRO A 159 -13.05 -26.21 6.68
N THR A 160 -13.82 -27.09 7.32
CA THR A 160 -14.27 -26.92 8.71
C THR A 160 -13.31 -27.53 9.73
N ASN A 161 -12.39 -28.38 9.28
CA ASN A 161 -11.36 -29.00 10.11
C ASN A 161 -10.02 -29.08 9.35
N TYR A 162 -8.91 -28.83 10.06
CA TYR A 162 -7.56 -29.02 9.53
C TYR A 162 -6.67 -29.63 10.62
N ASN A 163 -6.07 -30.79 10.33
CA ASN A 163 -5.22 -31.54 11.27
C ASN A 163 -5.86 -31.76 12.66
N GLY A 164 -7.14 -32.12 12.68
CA GLY A 164 -7.89 -32.40 13.91
C GLY A 164 -8.32 -31.16 14.69
N LYS A 165 -8.07 -29.95 14.17
CA LYS A 165 -8.50 -28.68 14.78
C LYS A 165 -9.63 -28.07 13.97
N GLU A 166 -10.63 -27.54 14.69
CA GLU A 166 -11.70 -26.76 14.07
C GLU A 166 -11.13 -25.49 13.43
N VAL A 167 -11.55 -25.23 12.19
CA VAL A 167 -11.14 -24.03 11.44
C VAL A 167 -12.17 -22.93 11.70
N ALA A 168 -11.69 -21.70 11.86
CA ALA A 168 -12.59 -20.57 12.02
C ALA A 168 -13.57 -20.46 10.83
N PRO A 169 -14.85 -20.11 11.08
CA PRO A 169 -15.80 -19.91 10.01
C PRO A 169 -15.33 -18.86 9.01
N MET A 170 -15.59 -19.09 7.71
CA MET A 170 -15.30 -18.14 6.65
C MET A 170 -16.01 -16.80 6.91
N ARG A 171 -15.33 -15.70 6.57
CA ARG A 171 -15.90 -14.35 6.57
C ARG A 171 -15.83 -13.80 5.15
N GLY A 172 -16.77 -12.92 4.81
CA GLY A 172 -16.84 -12.28 3.49
C GLY A 172 -17.67 -13.05 2.47
N LYS A 173 -17.78 -12.48 1.25
CA LYS A 173 -18.58 -13.01 0.14
C LYS A 173 -18.18 -12.43 -1.22
#